data_AF-A0A8S1C7T5-F1
#
_entry.id   AF-A0A8S1C7T5-F1
#
_cell.length_a   1.000
_cell.length_b   1.000
_cell.length_c   1.000
_cell.angle_alpha   90.00
_cell.angle_beta   90.00
_cell.angle_gamma   90.00
#
_symmetry.space_group_name_H-M   'P 1'
#
loop_
_entity.id
_entity.type
_entity.pdbx_description
1 polymer ?
#
loop_
_entity_poly.entity_id
_entity_poly.type
_entity_poly.pdbx_seq_one_letter_code
_entity_poly.pdbx_strand_id
1 'polypeptide(L)'
;METDTIKSGQWVALQRENYVKVVQVTEKSHISLGRDVVELGNLLGKSVWSTYSMEVAKRIRGERRFQLVECPISEYEQSLVQVLVDDSKDTEGKDNRFIKDDGQSQKLSREAIVGMQAEGVSAKDIVGQLVENSSTFEQKTVFAQEKYVSKKQRKYKKYVLVRPTSNRLVTQALCNLSPQEQNPKHMSLRQDSLSLIVSLSGVQATTRPSTFLLFESGSQGMVTSAMIERLSATSDAHLVVLSCARGNDKTVAIQAMNYSPELLSKVCIYWNLPFLSLPKFSL
;
A
#
# COMPACT_ATOMS: atom_id res chain seq x y z
N MET A 1 -16.34 -5.57 18.17
CA MET A 1 -14.98 -5.09 17.90
C MET A 1 -14.17 -6.33 17.58
N GLU A 2 -14.07 -6.67 16.30
CA GLU A 2 -13.23 -7.79 15.88
C GLU A 2 -11.80 -7.49 16.32
N THR A 3 -11.16 -8.49 16.88
CA THR A 3 -9.82 -8.44 17.46
C THR A 3 -8.86 -7.73 16.52
N ASP A 4 -8.24 -6.64 16.96
CA ASP A 4 -7.20 -5.89 16.23
C ASP A 4 -5.94 -6.74 15.91
N THR A 5 -5.95 -8.03 16.22
CA THR A 5 -4.85 -8.96 16.00
C THR A 5 -4.96 -9.68 14.66
N ILE A 6 -3.85 -9.79 13.93
CA ILE A 6 -3.75 -10.49 12.65
C ILE A 6 -3.85 -12.01 12.84
N LYS A 7 -4.81 -12.65 12.17
CA LYS A 7 -4.98 -14.11 12.15
C LYS A 7 -4.43 -14.73 10.87
N SER A 8 -4.09 -16.02 10.92
CA SER A 8 -3.72 -16.78 9.73
C SER A 8 -4.90 -16.85 8.75
N GLY A 9 -4.63 -16.59 7.48
CA GLY A 9 -5.62 -16.52 6.41
C GLY A 9 -6.31 -15.16 6.25
N GLN A 10 -6.03 -14.18 7.12
CA GLN A 10 -6.59 -12.84 7.03
C GLN A 10 -5.85 -11.99 5.99
N TRP A 11 -6.58 -11.19 5.23
CA TRP A 11 -6.01 -10.19 4.33
C TRP A 11 -5.64 -8.93 5.09
N VAL A 12 -4.46 -8.38 4.80
CA VAL A 12 -3.98 -7.12 5.37
C VAL A 12 -3.45 -6.21 4.27
N ALA A 13 -3.53 -4.90 4.49
CA ALA A 13 -2.94 -3.90 3.61
C ALA A 13 -1.54 -3.51 4.12
N LEU A 14 -0.52 -3.79 3.32
CA LEU A 14 0.85 -3.33 3.56
C LEU A 14 1.06 -2.02 2.81
N GLN A 15 1.29 -0.95 3.56
CA GLN A 15 1.53 0.38 3.00
C GLN A 15 3.00 0.78 3.22
N ARG A 16 3.65 1.16 2.12
CA ARG A 16 4.98 1.78 2.11
C ARG A 16 4.87 3.09 1.35
N GLU A 17 4.88 4.19 2.09
CA GLU A 17 4.62 5.53 1.56
C GLU A 17 3.27 5.58 0.80
N ASN A 18 3.31 5.85 -0.51
CA ASN A 18 2.13 5.89 -1.38
C ASN A 18 1.82 4.53 -2.02
N TYR A 19 2.73 3.57 -1.91
CA TYR A 19 2.54 2.22 -2.44
C TYR A 19 1.79 1.37 -1.43
N VAL A 20 0.72 0.72 -1.89
CA VAL A 20 -0.10 -0.18 -1.06
C VAL A 20 -0.19 -1.51 -1.79
N LYS A 21 -0.05 -2.60 -1.04
CA LYS A 21 -0.25 -3.95 -1.53
C LYS A 21 -1.04 -4.75 -0.52
N VAL A 22 -2.09 -5.41 -0.97
CA VAL A 22 -2.96 -6.22 -0.11
C VAL A 22 -2.57 -7.69 -0.27
N VAL A 23 -2.36 -8.38 0.84
CA VAL A 23 -1.87 -9.76 0.87
C VAL A 23 -2.54 -10.54 2.00
N GLN A 24 -2.77 -11.83 1.74
CA GLN A 24 -3.19 -12.78 2.75
C GLN A 24 -2.01 -13.24 3.61
N VAL A 25 -2.12 -13.10 4.93
CA VAL A 25 -1.07 -13.48 5.88
C VAL A 25 -1.22 -14.96 6.23
N THR A 26 -0.15 -15.74 6.03
CA THR A 26 -0.04 -17.12 6.49
C THR A 26 1.37 -17.34 7.05
N GLU A 27 1.61 -18.42 7.77
CA GLU A 27 2.92 -18.69 8.39
C GLU A 27 4.09 -18.70 7.40
N LYS A 28 3.83 -19.10 6.15
CA LYS A 28 4.84 -19.21 5.09
C LYS A 28 4.69 -18.15 4.00
N SER A 29 3.78 -17.18 4.17
CA SER A 29 3.59 -16.16 3.14
C SER A 29 4.75 -15.16 3.13
N HIS A 30 5.12 -14.78 1.92
CA HIS A 30 6.11 -13.76 1.65
C HIS A 30 5.61 -12.85 0.53
N ILE A 31 6.10 -11.63 0.51
CA ILE A 31 5.69 -10.62 -0.46
C ILE A 31 6.90 -9.95 -1.08
N SER A 32 6.84 -9.73 -2.40
CA SER A 32 7.78 -8.86 -3.10
C SER A 32 7.36 -7.40 -2.97
N LEU A 33 8.24 -6.57 -2.40
CA LEU A 33 8.17 -5.11 -2.38
C LEU A 33 9.30 -4.56 -3.24
N GLY A 34 9.04 -4.41 -4.54
CA GLY A 34 10.07 -4.09 -5.53
C GLY A 34 11.06 -5.26 -5.67
N ARG A 35 12.33 -5.04 -5.28
CA ARG A 35 13.39 -6.06 -5.30
C ARG A 35 13.58 -6.78 -3.97
N ASP A 36 12.86 -6.36 -2.94
CA ASP A 36 12.97 -6.88 -1.58
C ASP A 36 11.88 -7.92 -1.35
N VAL A 37 12.24 -9.07 -0.79
CA VAL A 37 11.29 -10.11 -0.38
C VAL A 37 11.09 -9.98 1.11
N VAL A 38 9.85 -9.90 1.57
CA VAL A 38 9.50 -9.71 2.98
C VAL A 38 8.70 -10.90 3.48
N GLU A 39 9.14 -11.49 4.58
CA GLU A 39 8.45 -12.60 5.25
C GLU A 39 7.37 -12.06 6.19
N LEU A 40 6.16 -12.62 6.11
CA LEU A 40 4.98 -12.12 6.83
C LEU A 40 4.60 -12.94 8.07
N GLY A 41 5.28 -14.07 8.31
CA GLY A 41 4.97 -14.95 9.45
C GLY A 41 5.03 -14.24 10.81
N ASN A 42 5.94 -13.28 10.97
CA ASN A 42 6.11 -12.50 12.21
C ASN A 42 4.92 -11.56 12.53
N LEU A 43 4.00 -11.35 11.58
CA LEU A 43 2.82 -10.51 11.79
C LEU A 43 1.70 -11.25 12.52
N LEU A 44 1.72 -12.57 12.56
CA LEU A 44 0.67 -13.37 13.20
C LEU A 44 0.58 -13.05 14.70
N GLY A 45 -0.63 -12.74 15.17
CA GLY A 45 -0.90 -12.36 16.56
C GLY A 45 -0.55 -10.91 16.92
N LYS A 46 -0.02 -10.12 15.98
CA LYS A 46 0.30 -8.70 16.18
C LYS A 46 -0.85 -7.78 15.75
N SER A 47 -0.80 -6.51 16.18
CA SER A 47 -1.85 -5.53 15.89
C SER A 47 -1.86 -5.06 14.43
N VAL A 48 -3.06 -4.87 13.86
CA VAL A 48 -3.32 -4.40 12.48
C VAL A 48 -3.05 -2.91 12.25
N TRP A 49 -2.47 -2.19 13.21
CA TRP A 49 -2.12 -0.77 13.08
C TRP A 49 -0.65 -0.44 13.36
N SER A 50 0.17 -1.48 13.57
CA SER A 50 1.58 -1.29 13.92
C SER A 50 2.45 -0.96 12.72
N THR A 51 3.54 -0.23 12.99
CA THR A 51 4.63 0.03 12.06
C THR A 51 5.70 -1.03 12.25
N TYR A 52 6.28 -1.50 11.14
CA TYR A 52 7.34 -2.50 11.17
C TYR A 52 8.56 -2.00 10.41
N SER A 53 9.73 -2.18 11.02
CA SER A 53 11.02 -2.04 10.36
C SER A 53 11.33 -3.31 9.57
N MET A 54 11.90 -3.15 8.38
CA MET A 54 12.38 -4.25 7.55
C MET A 54 13.85 -4.55 7.88
N GLU A 55 14.07 -5.58 8.69
CA GLU A 55 15.41 -6.03 9.06
C GLU A 55 15.88 -7.20 8.19
N VAL A 56 17.17 -7.32 7.96
CA VAL A 56 17.73 -8.38 7.11
C VAL A 56 17.65 -9.71 7.86
N ALA A 57 16.86 -10.66 7.36
CA ALA A 57 16.74 -11.99 7.96
C ALA A 57 17.86 -12.93 7.49
N LYS A 58 17.92 -13.20 6.18
CA LYS A 58 18.91 -14.08 5.55
C LYS A 58 19.23 -13.60 4.14
N ARG A 59 20.50 -13.63 3.75
CA ARG A 59 20.92 -13.45 2.35
C ARG A 59 21.07 -14.82 1.70
N ILE A 60 20.13 -15.21 0.86
CA ILE A 60 20.19 -16.47 0.11
C ILE A 60 20.35 -16.11 -1.38
N ARG A 61 21.45 -16.57 -2.01
CA ARG A 61 21.68 -16.45 -3.47
C ARG A 61 21.49 -15.04 -4.06
N GLY A 62 21.82 -13.98 -3.30
CA GLY A 62 21.68 -12.59 -3.76
C GLY A 62 20.28 -11.97 -3.59
N GLU A 63 19.28 -12.75 -3.14
CA GLU A 63 17.98 -12.21 -2.75
C GLU A 63 18.04 -11.53 -1.38
N ARG A 64 17.48 -10.32 -1.31
CA ARG A 64 17.39 -9.55 -0.06
C ARG A 64 16.09 -9.92 0.65
N ARG A 65 16.15 -10.84 1.60
CA ARG A 65 15.01 -11.24 2.44
C ARG A 65 14.99 -10.44 3.72
N PHE A 66 13.83 -9.90 4.03
CA PHE A 66 13.56 -9.08 5.21
C PHE A 66 12.54 -9.75 6.11
N GLN A 67 12.79 -9.67 7.41
CA GLN A 67 11.79 -9.93 8.44
C GLN A 67 11.20 -8.59 8.89
N LEU A 68 9.95 -8.64 9.35
CA LEU A 68 9.28 -7.50 9.95
C LEU A 68 9.46 -7.52 11.46
N VAL A 69 9.98 -6.43 12.00
CA VAL A 69 10.16 -6.20 13.44
C VAL A 69 9.33 -4.99 13.81
N GLU A 70 8.51 -5.13 14.84
CA GLU A 70 7.62 -4.07 15.31
C GLU A 70 8.46 -2.88 15.80
N CYS A 71 8.14 -1.68 15.32
CA CYS A 71 8.85 -0.46 15.64
C CYS A 71 7.87 0.56 16.24
N PRO A 72 8.21 1.20 17.37
CA PRO A 72 7.43 2.27 17.94
C PRO A 72 7.20 3.41 16.93
N ILE A 73 6.01 4.01 16.98
CA ILE A 73 5.65 5.15 16.12
C ILE A 73 6.65 6.30 16.29
N SER A 74 7.17 6.54 17.51
CA SER A 74 8.15 7.58 17.79
C SER A 74 9.43 7.45 16.95
N GLU A 75 9.96 6.24 16.78
CA GLU A 75 11.15 5.99 15.95
C GLU A 75 10.84 6.12 14.45
N TYR A 76 9.63 5.73 14.06
CA TYR A 76 9.15 5.94 12.70
C TYR A 76 8.92 7.42 12.36
N GLU A 77 8.40 8.21 13.30
CA GLU A 77 8.10 9.62 13.13
C GLU A 77 9.28 10.54 13.42
N GLN A 78 10.34 10.03 14.07
CA GLN A 78 11.60 10.76 14.24
C GLN A 78 12.06 11.29 12.87
N SER A 79 11.92 12.60 12.73
CA SER A 79 12.26 13.34 11.54
C SER A 79 13.77 13.49 11.52
N LEU A 80 14.44 12.68 10.71
CA LEU A 80 15.87 12.85 10.46
C LEU A 80 16.15 14.23 9.85
N VAL A 81 15.16 14.80 9.16
CA VAL A 81 15.21 16.17 8.66
C VAL A 81 15.40 17.14 9.80
N GLN A 82 14.61 17.05 10.86
CA GLN A 82 14.71 17.98 11.98
C GLN A 82 16.07 17.87 12.68
N VAL A 83 16.53 16.65 12.97
CA VAL A 83 17.82 16.43 13.63
C VAL A 83 18.99 16.91 12.78
N LEU A 84 19.03 16.58 11.49
CA LEU A 84 20.21 16.83 10.66
C LEU A 84 20.22 18.21 9.99
N VAL A 85 19.06 18.87 9.87
CA VAL A 85 18.96 20.21 9.25
C VAL A 85 19.00 21.30 10.30
N ASP A 86 18.47 21.08 11.51
CA ASP A 86 18.57 22.09 12.59
C ASP A 86 20.03 22.35 12.96
N ASP A 87 20.89 21.32 12.96
CA ASP A 87 22.33 21.43 13.18
C ASP A 87 23.05 22.27 12.09
N SER A 88 22.48 22.37 10.88
CA SER A 88 23.11 23.06 9.74
C SER A 88 22.53 24.46 9.45
N LYS A 89 21.49 24.91 10.18
CA LYS A 89 20.84 26.22 9.97
C LYS A 89 21.81 27.40 10.08
N ASP A 90 22.80 27.31 10.96
CA ASP A 90 23.76 28.40 11.15
C ASP A 90 24.80 28.50 10.02
N THR A 91 24.88 27.50 9.14
CA THR A 91 25.91 27.37 8.08
C THR A 91 25.32 27.26 6.66
N GLU A 92 24.03 27.55 6.52
CA GLU A 92 23.29 27.35 5.27
C GLU A 92 23.72 28.27 4.11
N GLY A 93 23.70 27.72 2.90
CA GLY A 93 23.87 28.51 1.68
C GLY A 93 22.58 29.24 1.28
N LYS A 94 22.71 30.44 0.70
CA LYS A 94 21.56 31.24 0.25
C LYS A 94 21.10 30.91 -1.18
N ASP A 95 22.02 30.42 -2.01
CA ASP A 95 21.74 30.08 -3.40
C ASP A 95 22.70 28.99 -3.91
N ASN A 96 22.49 28.56 -5.15
CA ASN A 96 23.24 27.47 -5.78
C ASN A 96 24.30 27.95 -6.79
N ARG A 97 24.66 29.25 -6.82
CA ARG A 97 25.50 29.80 -7.90
C ARG A 97 26.92 29.21 -7.95
N PHE A 98 27.42 28.76 -6.79
CA PHE A 98 28.75 28.16 -6.64
C PHE A 98 28.73 26.63 -6.57
N ILE A 99 27.54 26.01 -6.58
CA ILE A 99 27.40 24.55 -6.56
C ILE A 99 27.62 24.04 -7.99
N LYS A 100 28.66 23.24 -8.18
CA LYS A 100 28.98 22.58 -9.45
C LYS A 100 28.61 21.09 -9.39
N ASP A 101 28.05 20.58 -10.47
CA ASP A 101 27.77 19.14 -10.62
C ASP A 101 28.96 18.45 -11.29
N ASP A 102 29.92 18.02 -10.48
CA ASP A 102 31.15 17.33 -10.89
C ASP A 102 31.07 15.81 -10.69
N GLY A 103 29.97 15.30 -10.15
CA GLY A 103 29.80 13.90 -9.77
C GLY A 103 30.66 13.44 -8.58
N GLN A 104 31.48 14.31 -7.98
CA GLN A 104 32.41 14.01 -6.89
C GLN A 104 31.94 14.58 -5.53
N SER A 105 30.74 15.14 -5.49
CA SER A 105 30.15 15.75 -4.28
C SER A 105 29.95 14.77 -3.11
N GLN A 106 29.88 13.46 -3.36
CA GLN A 106 29.71 12.43 -2.33
C GLN A 106 30.99 11.61 -2.21
N LYS A 107 31.64 11.65 -1.05
CA LYS A 107 32.90 10.96 -0.80
C LYS A 107 32.73 9.46 -0.48
N LEU A 108 31.54 9.05 -0.01
CA LEU A 108 31.26 7.63 0.23
C LEU A 108 31.01 6.88 -1.09
N SER A 109 31.73 5.77 -1.27
CA SER A 109 31.53 4.88 -2.41
C SER A 109 30.22 4.10 -2.31
N ARG A 110 29.74 3.61 -3.45
CA ARG A 110 28.52 2.77 -3.52
C ARG A 110 28.71 1.47 -2.74
N GLU A 111 29.90 0.90 -2.81
CA GLU A 111 30.29 -0.36 -2.18
C GLU A 111 30.25 -0.22 -0.65
N ALA A 112 30.78 0.89 -0.12
CA ALA A 112 30.72 1.20 1.31
C ALA A 112 29.26 1.31 1.80
N ILE A 113 28.39 1.99 1.03
CA ILE A 113 26.96 2.11 1.39
C ILE A 113 26.26 0.74 1.39
N VAL A 114 26.58 -0.13 0.44
CA VAL A 114 26.04 -1.49 0.40
C VAL A 114 26.57 -2.35 1.56
N GLY A 115 27.83 -2.13 1.97
CA GLY A 115 28.45 -2.72 3.15
C GLY A 115 27.71 -2.36 4.43
N MET A 116 27.47 -1.07 4.68
CA MET A 116 26.68 -0.60 5.83
C MET A 116 25.27 -1.23 5.89
N GLN A 117 24.61 -1.36 4.74
CA GLN A 117 23.31 -2.04 4.66
C GLN A 117 23.40 -3.55 4.94
N ALA A 118 24.56 -4.17 4.68
CA ALA A 118 24.81 -5.57 4.97
C ALA A 118 25.08 -5.81 6.46
N GLU A 119 25.79 -4.89 7.08
CA GLU A 119 26.13 -4.88 8.49
C GLU A 119 24.94 -4.54 9.40
N GLY A 120 23.81 -4.11 8.81
CA GLY A 120 22.61 -3.76 9.55
C GLY A 120 22.68 -2.39 10.21
N VAL A 121 23.57 -1.50 9.73
CA VAL A 121 23.67 -0.11 10.21
C VAL A 121 22.31 0.58 10.05
N SER A 122 21.91 1.34 11.07
CA SER A 122 20.61 1.99 11.10
C SER A 122 20.45 2.98 9.95
N ALA A 123 19.21 3.16 9.48
CA ALA A 123 18.92 4.13 8.43
C ALA A 123 19.31 5.56 8.84
N LYS A 124 19.22 5.88 10.13
CA LYS A 124 19.64 7.17 10.70
C LYS A 124 21.13 7.39 10.48
N ASP A 125 21.95 6.41 10.86
CA ASP A 125 23.40 6.52 10.78
C ASP A 125 23.89 6.55 9.33
N ILE A 126 23.28 5.74 8.45
CA ILE A 126 23.59 5.79 7.00
C ILE A 126 23.29 7.19 6.44
N VAL A 127 22.18 7.80 6.81
CA VAL A 127 21.82 9.15 6.34
C VAL A 127 22.76 10.20 6.93
N GLY A 128 23.11 10.11 8.21
CA GLY A 128 24.09 10.99 8.87
C GLY A 128 25.44 10.95 8.17
N GLN A 129 26.01 9.75 7.96
CA GLN A 129 27.28 9.61 7.25
C GLN A 129 27.23 10.15 5.82
N LEU A 130 26.09 10.01 5.12
CA LEU A 130 25.91 10.59 3.78
C LEU A 130 25.83 12.11 3.75
N VAL A 131 25.39 12.72 4.85
CA VAL A 131 25.38 14.18 5.03
C VAL A 131 26.80 14.65 5.34
N GLU A 132 27.47 14.03 6.32
CA GLU A 132 28.86 14.35 6.71
C GLU A 132 29.86 14.22 5.54
N ASN A 133 29.66 13.23 4.67
CA ASN A 133 30.54 12.98 3.52
C ASN A 133 30.12 13.73 2.24
N SER A 134 29.17 14.66 2.32
CA SER A 134 28.71 15.46 1.18
C SER A 134 29.34 16.86 1.19
N SER A 135 30.28 17.12 0.28
CA SER A 135 30.97 18.42 0.19
C SER A 135 30.07 19.61 -0.14
N THR A 136 28.91 19.36 -0.75
CA THR A 136 27.96 20.40 -1.16
C THR A 136 26.76 20.53 -0.23
N PHE A 137 26.73 19.82 0.91
CA PHE A 137 25.53 19.83 1.77
C PHE A 137 25.33 21.17 2.47
N GLU A 138 26.37 21.70 3.12
CA GLU A 138 26.34 23.00 3.82
C GLU A 138 26.02 24.16 2.86
N GLN A 139 26.55 24.11 1.63
CA GLN A 139 26.32 25.12 0.60
C GLN A 139 24.88 25.16 0.06
N LYS A 140 24.05 24.16 0.38
CA LYS A 140 22.63 24.13 -0.04
C LYS A 140 21.80 25.03 0.85
N THR A 141 20.71 25.53 0.28
CA THR A 141 19.63 26.16 1.05
C THR A 141 18.97 25.16 1.97
N VAL A 142 18.33 25.63 3.05
CA VAL A 142 17.55 24.80 3.99
C VAL A 142 16.60 23.88 3.26
N PHE A 143 15.78 24.40 2.36
CA PHE A 143 14.83 23.60 1.60
C PHE A 143 15.52 22.51 0.76
N ALA A 144 16.71 22.78 0.23
CA ALA A 144 17.49 21.81 -0.52
C ALA A 144 18.16 20.75 0.39
N GLN A 145 18.57 21.14 1.61
CA GLN A 145 19.04 20.22 2.66
C GLN A 145 17.89 19.30 3.12
N GLU A 146 16.73 19.85 3.49
CA GLU A 146 15.53 19.09 3.88
C GLU A 146 15.09 18.12 2.78
N LYS A 147 15.06 18.60 1.53
CA LYS A 147 14.74 17.77 0.36
C LYS A 147 15.77 16.65 0.18
N TYR A 148 17.05 16.91 0.40
CA TYR A 148 18.11 15.90 0.32
C TYR A 148 17.93 14.85 1.42
N VAL A 149 17.80 15.25 2.68
CA VAL A 149 17.62 14.35 3.83
C VAL A 149 16.35 13.52 3.64
N SER A 150 15.22 14.14 3.31
CA SER A 150 13.95 13.44 3.02
C SER A 150 14.10 12.38 1.93
N LYS A 151 14.84 12.69 0.86
CA LYS A 151 15.11 11.75 -0.24
C LYS A 151 15.96 10.56 0.23
N LYS A 152 16.97 10.77 1.08
CA LYS A 152 17.83 9.71 1.61
C LYS A 152 17.08 8.88 2.67
N GLN A 153 16.33 9.54 3.55
CA GLN A 153 15.44 8.91 4.51
C GLN A 153 14.48 7.95 3.81
N ARG A 154 13.71 8.40 2.80
CA ARG A 154 12.84 7.50 2.00
C ARG A 154 13.54 6.28 1.41
N LYS A 155 14.80 6.43 0.99
CA LYS A 155 15.58 5.36 0.37
C LYS A 155 16.06 4.31 1.38
N TYR A 156 16.51 4.75 2.55
CA TYR A 156 17.20 3.90 3.53
C TYR A 156 16.31 3.50 4.72
N LYS A 157 15.34 4.34 5.08
CA LYS A 157 14.33 4.09 6.12
C LYS A 157 13.29 3.09 5.56
N LYS A 158 13.57 1.79 5.68
CA LYS A 158 12.71 0.72 5.16
C LYS A 158 11.66 0.29 6.18
N TYR A 159 10.51 0.96 6.17
CA TYR A 159 9.39 0.64 7.06
C TYR A 159 8.16 0.27 6.24
N VAL A 160 7.30 -0.54 6.86
CA VAL A 160 6.01 -0.95 6.33
C VAL A 160 4.97 -0.71 7.41
N LEU A 161 3.89 -0.02 7.03
CA LEU A 161 2.71 0.12 7.86
C LEU A 161 1.78 -1.05 7.54
N VAL A 162 1.41 -1.81 8.56
CA VAL A 162 0.33 -2.80 8.44
C VAL A 162 -0.97 -2.09 8.78
N ARG A 163 -1.97 -2.20 7.91
CA ARG A 163 -3.29 -1.57 8.07
C ARG A 163 -4.38 -2.62 7.86
N PRO A 164 -5.55 -2.48 8.50
CA PRO A 164 -6.69 -3.27 8.11
C PRO A 164 -7.11 -2.94 6.69
N THR A 165 -7.77 -3.90 6.06
CA THR A 165 -8.29 -3.76 4.69
C THR A 165 -9.49 -2.83 4.71
N SER A 166 -9.49 -1.86 3.80
CA SER A 166 -10.61 -0.94 3.56
C SER A 166 -10.80 -0.80 2.06
N ASN A 167 -12.00 -0.46 1.59
CA ASN A 167 -12.21 -0.28 0.14
C ASN A 167 -11.27 0.77 -0.43
N ARG A 168 -10.91 1.80 0.36
CA ARG A 168 -9.87 2.78 0.01
C ARG A 168 -8.53 2.14 -0.29
N LEU A 169 -7.99 1.36 0.65
CA LEU A 169 -6.66 0.75 0.51
C LEU A 169 -6.64 -0.38 -0.53
N VAL A 170 -7.72 -1.17 -0.61
CA VAL A 170 -7.87 -2.23 -1.62
C VAL A 170 -7.95 -1.62 -3.02
N THR A 171 -8.78 -0.59 -3.21
CA THR A 171 -8.85 0.16 -4.48
C THR A 171 -7.49 0.74 -4.85
N GLN A 172 -6.82 1.41 -3.90
CA GLN A 172 -5.49 1.96 -4.14
C GLN A 172 -4.49 0.88 -4.55
N ALA A 173 -4.50 -0.30 -3.91
CA ALA A 173 -3.64 -1.41 -4.28
C ALA A 173 -3.95 -1.92 -5.70
N LEU A 174 -5.23 -2.16 -6.02
CA LEU A 174 -5.66 -2.67 -7.33
C LEU A 174 -5.38 -1.69 -8.47
N CYS A 175 -5.51 -0.38 -8.23
CA CYS A 175 -5.16 0.66 -9.21
C CYS A 175 -3.64 0.81 -9.38
N ASN A 176 -2.86 0.68 -8.31
CA ASN A 176 -1.40 0.89 -8.32
C ASN A 176 -0.60 -0.31 -8.83
N LEU A 177 -1.21 -1.49 -8.98
CA LEU A 177 -0.54 -2.67 -9.51
C LEU A 177 -0.17 -2.54 -11.00
N SER A 178 -0.77 -1.59 -11.74
CA SER A 178 -0.74 -1.59 -13.20
C SER A 178 -0.54 -0.22 -13.89
N PRO A 179 0.41 0.67 -13.51
CA PRO A 179 0.71 1.83 -14.36
C PRO A 179 1.35 1.45 -15.71
N GLN A 180 1.98 0.27 -15.76
CA GLN A 180 2.78 -0.21 -16.91
C GLN A 180 2.02 -1.22 -17.78
N GLU A 181 0.90 -1.76 -17.30
CA GLU A 181 0.10 -2.71 -18.09
C GLU A 181 -0.88 -1.93 -18.96
N GLN A 182 -0.83 -2.15 -20.27
CA GLN A 182 -1.68 -1.45 -21.26
C GLN A 182 -3.19 -1.72 -21.11
N ASN A 183 -3.59 -2.59 -20.18
CA ASN A 183 -4.99 -2.94 -19.94
C ASN A 183 -5.29 -2.94 -18.42
N PRO A 184 -5.72 -1.82 -17.84
CA PRO A 184 -6.08 -1.78 -16.43
C PRO A 184 -7.27 -2.71 -16.19
N LYS A 185 -7.03 -3.83 -15.52
CA LYS A 185 -8.02 -4.84 -15.10
C LYS A 185 -9.16 -4.28 -14.22
N HIS A 186 -9.17 -2.97 -13.95
CA HIS A 186 -10.16 -2.25 -13.17
C HIS A 186 -10.90 -1.19 -14.00
N MET A 187 -10.87 -1.28 -15.33
CA MET A 187 -11.55 -0.36 -16.26
C MET A 187 -11.18 1.11 -16.06
N SER A 188 -9.96 1.40 -15.59
CA SER A 188 -9.52 2.75 -15.23
C SER A 188 -10.40 3.45 -14.17
N LEU A 189 -11.17 2.68 -13.39
CA LEU A 189 -11.96 3.20 -12.29
C LEU A 189 -11.04 3.75 -11.20
N ARG A 190 -11.12 5.06 -10.96
CA ARG A 190 -10.39 5.74 -9.89
C ARG A 190 -11.20 5.78 -8.60
N GLN A 191 -10.52 5.94 -7.48
CA GLN A 191 -11.11 5.93 -6.14
C GLN A 191 -12.21 7.00 -5.93
N ASP A 192 -12.00 8.20 -6.45
CA ASP A 192 -12.98 9.30 -6.45
C ASP A 192 -14.25 8.93 -7.22
N SER A 193 -14.11 8.37 -8.44
CA SER A 193 -15.24 7.90 -9.23
C SER A 193 -16.00 6.76 -8.53
N LEU A 194 -15.28 5.81 -7.92
CA LEU A 194 -15.89 4.76 -7.12
C LEU A 194 -16.71 5.34 -5.94
N SER A 195 -16.16 6.32 -5.23
CA SER A 195 -16.86 6.97 -4.11
C SER A 195 -18.14 7.68 -4.56
N LEU A 196 -18.10 8.32 -5.74
CA LEU A 196 -19.27 8.98 -6.33
C LEU A 196 -20.34 7.97 -6.74
N ILE A 197 -19.96 6.87 -7.41
CA ILE A 197 -20.89 5.80 -7.81
C ILE A 197 -21.65 5.26 -6.59
N VAL A 198 -20.92 4.91 -5.53
CA VAL A 198 -21.53 4.37 -4.31
C VAL A 198 -22.42 5.41 -3.63
N SER A 199 -22.00 6.67 -3.58
CA SER A 199 -22.81 7.73 -2.96
C SER A 199 -24.10 8.02 -3.72
N LEU A 200 -24.05 8.06 -5.06
CA LEU A 200 -25.22 8.29 -5.91
C LEU A 200 -26.15 7.07 -5.97
N SER A 201 -25.64 5.86 -5.72
CA SER A 201 -26.44 4.63 -5.75
C SER A 201 -27.48 4.53 -4.63
N GLY A 202 -27.33 5.32 -3.55
CA GLY A 202 -28.20 5.24 -2.38
C GLY A 202 -28.09 3.93 -1.58
N VAL A 203 -27.06 3.12 -1.86
CA VAL A 203 -26.81 1.86 -1.12
C VAL A 203 -26.48 2.18 0.34
N GLN A 204 -27.30 1.63 1.22
CA GLN A 204 -27.20 1.81 2.67
C GLN A 204 -27.84 0.66 3.42
N ALA A 205 -27.40 0.46 4.65
CA ALA A 205 -28.11 -0.37 5.61
C ALA A 205 -29.52 0.20 5.87
N THR A 206 -30.55 -0.62 5.71
CA THR A 206 -31.95 -0.27 5.96
C THR A 206 -32.64 -1.40 6.72
N THR A 207 -33.63 -1.03 7.53
CA THR A 207 -34.53 -1.97 8.23
C THR A 207 -35.75 -2.36 7.40
N ARG A 208 -35.87 -1.82 6.17
CA ARG A 208 -36.93 -2.19 5.23
C ARG A 208 -36.36 -3.17 4.20
N PRO A 209 -37.09 -4.24 3.84
CA PRO A 209 -36.69 -5.15 2.77
C PRO A 209 -36.39 -4.36 1.50
N SER A 210 -35.13 -4.36 1.09
CA SER A 210 -34.65 -3.59 -0.05
C SER A 210 -33.67 -4.42 -0.85
N THR A 211 -33.79 -4.39 -2.18
CA THR A 211 -32.87 -5.11 -3.06
C THR A 211 -32.16 -4.10 -3.96
N PHE A 212 -30.85 -4.04 -3.85
CA PHE A 212 -29.99 -3.28 -4.74
C PHE A 212 -29.51 -4.20 -5.87
N LEU A 213 -29.58 -3.70 -7.11
CA LEU A 213 -29.13 -4.42 -8.29
C LEU A 213 -27.84 -3.77 -8.81
N LEU A 214 -26.78 -4.55 -8.94
CA LEU A 214 -25.51 -4.12 -9.51
C LEU A 214 -25.20 -4.96 -10.74
N PHE A 215 -24.95 -4.32 -11.86
CA PHE A 215 -24.31 -4.97 -13.00
C PHE A 215 -22.82 -4.61 -12.99
N GLU A 216 -21.96 -5.61 -12.75
CA GLU A 216 -20.51 -5.41 -12.70
C GLU A 216 -19.79 -6.46 -13.55
N SER A 217 -19.00 -5.98 -14.51
CA SER A 217 -18.13 -6.84 -15.33
C SER A 217 -16.80 -6.14 -15.59
N GLY A 218 -15.77 -6.48 -14.82
CA GLY A 218 -14.39 -6.06 -15.11
C GLY A 218 -13.76 -5.06 -14.15
N SER A 219 -14.39 -4.68 -13.04
CA SER A 219 -13.76 -3.86 -11.99
C SER A 219 -13.21 -4.68 -10.80
N GLN A 220 -12.90 -5.97 -11.00
CA GLN A 220 -12.35 -6.87 -9.97
C GLN A 220 -13.14 -6.93 -8.64
N GLY A 221 -14.44 -6.65 -8.69
CA GLY A 221 -15.31 -6.65 -7.53
C GLY A 221 -15.17 -5.40 -6.67
N MET A 222 -14.49 -4.34 -7.16
CA MET A 222 -14.29 -3.10 -6.41
C MET A 222 -15.61 -2.40 -6.11
N VAL A 223 -16.51 -2.32 -7.10
CA VAL A 223 -17.83 -1.68 -6.94
C VAL A 223 -18.70 -2.53 -6.02
N THR A 224 -18.75 -3.85 -6.27
CA THR A 224 -19.45 -4.80 -5.41
C THR A 224 -18.97 -4.69 -3.96
N SER A 225 -17.66 -4.75 -3.74
CA SER A 225 -17.07 -4.62 -2.41
C SER A 225 -17.43 -3.30 -1.74
N ALA A 226 -17.34 -2.18 -2.46
CA ALA A 226 -17.68 -0.87 -1.90
C ALA A 226 -19.18 -0.77 -1.54
N MET A 227 -20.06 -1.44 -2.29
CA MET A 227 -21.48 -1.54 -1.93
C MET A 227 -21.70 -2.45 -0.72
N ILE A 228 -20.98 -3.57 -0.61
CA ILE A 228 -21.07 -4.49 0.55
C ILE A 228 -20.68 -3.78 1.85
N GLU A 229 -19.61 -2.97 1.85
CA GLU A 229 -19.18 -2.20 3.04
C GLU A 229 -20.24 -1.20 3.53
N ARG A 230 -21.15 -0.75 2.64
CA ARG A 230 -22.27 0.14 3.00
C ARG A 230 -23.47 -0.59 3.57
N LEU A 231 -23.53 -1.90 3.38
CA LEU A 231 -24.54 -2.76 3.99
C LEU A 231 -24.12 -3.13 5.42
N SER A 232 -25.07 -3.59 6.21
CA SER A 232 -24.81 -4.11 7.55
C SER A 232 -25.20 -5.57 7.63
N ALA A 233 -24.48 -6.36 8.45
CA ALA A 233 -24.90 -7.72 8.80
C ALA A 233 -26.30 -7.75 9.48
N THR A 234 -26.80 -6.62 9.98
CA THR A 234 -28.13 -6.50 10.61
C THR A 234 -29.23 -5.91 9.71
N SER A 235 -28.91 -5.39 8.52
CA SER A 235 -29.92 -4.76 7.63
C SER A 235 -30.72 -5.74 6.77
N ASP A 236 -31.98 -5.45 6.45
CA ASP A 236 -32.81 -6.25 5.52
C ASP A 236 -32.55 -5.91 4.04
N ALA A 237 -31.39 -5.33 3.77
CA ALA A 237 -30.93 -4.99 2.43
C ALA A 237 -30.14 -6.16 1.82
N HIS A 238 -30.46 -6.47 0.56
CA HIS A 238 -29.77 -7.47 -0.25
C HIS A 238 -29.10 -6.81 -1.46
N LEU A 239 -27.96 -7.36 -1.87
CA LEU A 239 -27.27 -6.95 -3.09
C LEU A 239 -27.28 -8.11 -4.10
N VAL A 240 -27.90 -7.89 -5.24
CA VAL A 240 -27.86 -8.82 -6.37
C VAL A 240 -26.86 -8.31 -7.39
N VAL A 241 -25.79 -9.07 -7.60
CA VAL A 241 -24.73 -8.74 -8.56
C VAL A 241 -24.90 -9.59 -9.80
N LEU A 242 -25.03 -8.93 -10.94
CA LEU A 242 -25.13 -9.49 -12.26
C LEU A 242 -23.78 -9.35 -12.96
N SER A 243 -23.15 -10.46 -13.33
CA SER A 243 -21.88 -10.43 -14.06
C SER A 243 -21.90 -11.26 -15.33
N CYS A 244 -21.51 -10.65 -16.45
CA CYS A 244 -21.26 -11.34 -17.70
C CYS A 244 -19.90 -12.04 -17.74
N ALA A 245 -19.09 -11.87 -16.70
CA ALA A 245 -17.76 -12.42 -16.67
C ALA A 245 -17.74 -13.90 -16.25
N ARG A 246 -16.85 -14.68 -16.87
CA ARG A 246 -16.52 -16.05 -16.46
C ARG A 246 -15.43 -16.03 -15.38
N GLY A 247 -15.66 -16.77 -14.29
CA GLY A 247 -14.64 -17.13 -13.29
C GLY A 247 -14.59 -16.25 -12.02
N ASN A 248 -14.12 -16.85 -10.92
CA ASN A 248 -14.04 -16.23 -9.59
C ASN A 248 -12.92 -15.19 -9.44
N ASP A 249 -11.97 -15.14 -10.38
CA ASP A 249 -10.79 -14.26 -10.38
C ASP A 249 -11.12 -12.76 -10.45
N LYS A 250 -12.41 -12.42 -10.49
CA LYS A 250 -12.93 -11.04 -10.55
C LYS A 250 -13.59 -10.60 -9.25
N THR A 251 -13.39 -11.34 -8.16
CA THR A 251 -13.86 -11.00 -6.81
C THR A 251 -12.74 -10.62 -5.84
N VAL A 252 -11.54 -10.31 -6.38
CA VAL A 252 -10.33 -10.03 -5.58
C VAL A 252 -10.59 -8.97 -4.51
N ALA A 253 -11.30 -7.89 -4.83
CA ALA A 253 -11.60 -6.84 -3.86
C ALA A 253 -12.50 -7.34 -2.71
N ILE A 254 -13.46 -8.22 -2.99
CA ILE A 254 -14.36 -8.80 -1.99
C ILE A 254 -13.58 -9.72 -1.05
N GLN A 255 -12.74 -10.60 -1.62
CA GLN A 255 -11.89 -11.51 -0.86
C GLN A 255 -10.92 -10.75 0.05
N ALA A 256 -10.35 -9.66 -0.46
CA ALA A 256 -9.39 -8.82 0.24
C ALA A 256 -9.98 -8.06 1.43
N MET A 257 -11.31 -7.95 1.56
CA MET A 257 -11.94 -7.12 2.60
C MET A 257 -12.25 -7.87 3.90
N ASN A 258 -12.05 -9.19 3.95
CA ASN A 258 -12.36 -10.02 5.13
C ASN A 258 -13.81 -9.86 5.64
N TYR A 259 -14.79 -9.69 4.74
CA TYR A 259 -16.19 -9.59 5.16
C TYR A 259 -16.65 -10.83 5.92
N SER A 260 -17.47 -10.63 6.95
CA SER A 260 -18.02 -11.72 7.73
C SER A 260 -18.98 -12.58 6.89
N PRO A 261 -19.11 -13.88 7.18
CA PRO A 261 -20.03 -14.76 6.47
C PRO A 261 -21.49 -14.25 6.47
N GLU A 262 -21.92 -13.60 7.56
CA GLU A 262 -23.27 -13.04 7.71
C GLU A 262 -23.52 -11.83 6.81
N LEU A 263 -22.48 -11.05 6.52
CA LEU A 263 -22.57 -9.95 5.56
C LEU A 263 -22.54 -10.49 4.12
N LEU A 264 -21.70 -11.48 3.85
CA LEU A 264 -21.61 -12.12 2.53
C LEU A 264 -22.88 -12.87 2.15
N SER A 265 -23.62 -13.44 3.11
CA SER A 265 -24.90 -14.11 2.82
C SER A 265 -25.99 -13.17 2.29
N LYS A 266 -25.80 -11.85 2.39
CA LYS A 266 -26.72 -10.85 1.82
C LYS A 266 -26.47 -10.56 0.34
N VAL A 267 -25.38 -11.10 -0.20
CA VAL A 267 -24.93 -10.83 -1.56
C VAL A 267 -25.14 -12.08 -2.40
N CYS A 268 -25.92 -11.93 -3.47
CA CYS A 268 -26.13 -12.99 -4.45
C CYS A 268 -25.44 -12.61 -5.76
N ILE A 269 -24.41 -13.35 -6.16
CA ILE A 269 -23.68 -13.10 -7.41
C ILE A 269 -24.12 -14.10 -8.47
N TYR A 270 -24.74 -13.61 -9.53
CA TYR A 270 -25.12 -14.39 -10.70
C TYR A 270 -24.02 -14.26 -11.77
N TRP A 271 -23.29 -15.35 -11.95
CA TRP A 271 -22.29 -15.50 -12.99
C TRP A 271 -22.92 -15.93 -14.31
N ASN A 272 -22.25 -15.59 -15.41
CA ASN A 272 -22.57 -16.11 -16.74
C ASN A 272 -24.02 -15.86 -17.17
N LEU A 273 -24.53 -14.65 -16.94
CA LEU A 273 -25.83 -14.28 -17.51
C LEU A 273 -25.77 -14.50 -19.02
N PRO A 274 -26.59 -15.42 -19.57
CA PRO A 274 -26.67 -15.57 -21.00
C PRO A 274 -27.19 -14.24 -21.50
N PHE A 275 -26.40 -13.55 -22.33
CA PHE A 275 -27.01 -12.58 -23.22
C PHE A 275 -28.05 -13.36 -24.01
N LEU A 276 -29.33 -13.20 -23.65
CA LEU A 276 -30.40 -13.27 -24.65
C LEU A 276 -29.83 -12.51 -25.83
N SER A 277 -29.69 -13.20 -26.97
CA SER A 277 -29.19 -12.64 -28.21
C SER A 277 -30.01 -11.39 -28.51
N LEU A 278 -29.53 -10.24 -28.04
CA LEU A 278 -30.14 -8.96 -28.37
C LEU A 278 -30.01 -8.89 -29.89
N PRO A 279 -31.12 -8.67 -30.63
CA PRO A 279 -31.04 -8.50 -32.06
C PRO A 279 -30.00 -7.41 -32.30
N LYS A 280 -29.02 -7.72 -33.16
CA LYS A 280 -28.02 -6.74 -33.58
C LYS A 280 -28.80 -5.55 -34.15
N PHE A 281 -28.95 -4.48 -33.38
CA PHE A 281 -29.38 -3.21 -33.95
C PHE A 281 -28.20 -2.73 -34.80
N SER A 282 -28.32 -2.91 -36.10
CA SER A 282 -27.54 -2.16 -37.08
C SER A 282 -27.92 -0.69 -36.91
N LEU A 283 -26.94 0.14 -36.55
CA LEU A 283 -27.00 1.59 -36.77
C LEU A 283 -27.05 1.87 -38.27
#